data_AF-A0AAE0AWB8-F1
#
_entry.id   AF-A0AAE0AWB8-F1
#
_cell.length_a   1.000
_cell.length_b   1.000
_cell.length_c   1.000
_cell.angle_alpha   90.00
_cell.angle_beta   90.00
_cell.angle_gamma   90.00
#
_symmetry.space_group_name_H-M   'P 1'
#
loop_
_entity.id
_entity.type
_entity.pdbx_description
1 polymer ?
#
loop_
_entity_poly.entity_id
_entity_poly.type
_entity_poly.pdbx_seq_one_letter_code
_entity_poly.pdbx_strand_id
1 'polypeptide(L)'
;MSSFLWKSLFWGRGLLEYGIRWRVGDGTKIAVYKDRWISKTSTLKVISPSNLGENVTVQQLILLSGGWDVWLVTDNFTEEDREAILSLHMGISRVEDTVMWHYEQCGSYSVKLGD
;
A
#
# COMPACT_ATOMS: atom_id res chain seq x y z
N MET A 1 -39.86 -9.20 -7.32
CA MET A 1 -38.49 -9.27 -7.88
C MET A 1 -37.76 -7.99 -7.50
N SER A 2 -36.96 -7.98 -6.44
CA SER A 2 -36.09 -6.84 -6.10
C SER A 2 -35.10 -7.26 -5.01
N SER A 3 -33.98 -7.87 -5.41
CA SER A 3 -32.91 -8.24 -4.47
C SER A 3 -31.59 -8.62 -5.17
N PHE A 4 -31.29 -8.04 -6.33
CA PHE A 4 -29.99 -8.23 -7.01
C PHE A 4 -29.13 -6.96 -7.04
N LEU A 5 -29.74 -5.77 -7.08
CA LEU A 5 -29.02 -4.48 -7.08
C LEU A 5 -28.37 -4.13 -5.73
N TRP A 6 -28.94 -4.59 -4.62
CA TRP A 6 -28.39 -4.30 -3.28
C TRP A 6 -27.24 -5.24 -2.90
N LYS A 7 -27.16 -6.42 -3.52
CA LYS A 7 -26.07 -7.38 -3.30
C LYS A 7 -24.80 -6.96 -4.05
N SER A 8 -24.92 -6.42 -5.28
CA SER A 8 -23.76 -5.91 -6.03
C SER A 8 -23.12 -4.69 -5.35
N LEU A 9 -23.90 -3.82 -4.71
CA LEU A 9 -23.37 -2.69 -3.95
C LEU A 9 -22.60 -3.12 -2.69
N PHE A 10 -23.08 -4.16 -2.00
CA PHE A 10 -22.43 -4.67 -0.79
C PHE A 10 -21.12 -5.42 -1.11
N TRP A 11 -21.10 -6.17 -2.21
CA TRP A 11 -19.88 -6.75 -2.77
C TRP A 11 -18.92 -5.68 -3.30
N GLY A 12 -19.44 -4.62 -3.91
CA GLY A 12 -18.67 -3.48 -4.36
C GLY A 12 -17.98 -2.74 -3.21
N ARG A 13 -18.61 -2.61 -2.03
CA ARG A 13 -17.98 -2.02 -0.83
C ARG A 13 -16.82 -2.86 -0.29
N GLY A 14 -16.99 -4.18 -0.23
CA GLY A 14 -15.90 -5.09 0.13
C GLY A 14 -14.74 -4.96 -0.86
N LEU A 15 -15.02 -5.03 -2.16
CA LEU A 15 -14.01 -4.87 -3.22
C LEU A 15 -13.34 -3.48 -3.18
N LEU A 16 -14.10 -2.45 -2.83
CA LEU A 16 -13.59 -1.09 -2.64
C LEU A 16 -12.61 -1.07 -1.43
N GLU A 17 -12.98 -1.66 -0.30
CA GLU A 17 -12.07 -1.75 0.85
C GLU A 17 -10.83 -2.64 0.59
N TYR A 18 -10.92 -3.62 -0.31
CA TYR A 18 -9.78 -4.44 -0.77
C TYR A 18 -8.89 -3.73 -1.81
N GLY A 19 -9.38 -2.65 -2.44
CA GLY A 19 -8.65 -1.88 -3.43
C GLY A 19 -7.78 -0.78 -2.86
N ILE A 20 -7.94 -0.36 -1.60
CA ILE A 20 -7.20 0.78 -1.05
C ILE A 20 -5.85 0.32 -0.47
N ARG A 21 -4.75 0.84 -1.02
CA ARG A 21 -3.39 0.65 -0.49
C ARG A 21 -2.69 2.00 -0.31
N TRP A 22 -1.75 2.05 0.60
CA TRP A 22 -0.80 3.15 0.68
C TRP A 22 0.22 3.04 -0.46
N ARG A 23 0.46 4.16 -1.14
CA ARG A 23 1.67 4.39 -1.91
C ARG A 23 2.71 5.00 -0.98
N VAL A 24 3.82 4.30 -0.84
CA VAL A 24 4.96 4.76 -0.05
C VAL A 24 5.57 5.99 -0.70
N GLY A 25 5.60 7.08 0.07
CA GLY A 25 6.32 8.30 -0.24
C GLY A 25 7.51 8.45 0.71
N ASP A 26 7.33 9.26 1.76
CA ASP A 26 8.28 9.44 2.85
C ASP A 26 8.17 8.38 3.96
N GLY A 27 7.09 7.59 3.94
CA GLY A 27 6.85 6.46 4.82
C GLY A 27 6.56 6.83 6.27
N THR A 28 6.36 8.11 6.60
CA THR A 28 6.13 8.58 7.98
C THR A 28 4.75 8.24 8.50
N LYS A 29 3.76 8.14 7.59
CA LYS A 29 2.34 7.93 7.93
C LYS A 29 1.93 6.45 7.81
N ILE A 30 2.82 5.59 7.32
CA ILE A 30 2.52 4.18 7.04
C ILE A 30 3.17 3.30 8.11
N ALA A 31 2.36 2.58 8.89
CA ALA A 31 2.83 1.61 9.85
C ALA A 31 3.10 0.25 9.17
N VAL A 32 4.31 -0.28 9.34
CA VAL A 32 4.80 -1.47 8.61
C VAL A 32 3.87 -2.67 8.72
N TYR A 33 3.42 -3.00 9.94
CA TYR A 33 2.65 -4.20 10.23
C TYR A 33 1.13 -3.98 10.26
N LYS A 34 0.67 -2.72 10.38
CA LYS A 34 -0.77 -2.41 10.55
C LYS A 34 -1.43 -2.04 9.22
N ASP A 35 -0.72 -1.27 8.40
CA ASP A 35 -1.23 -0.70 7.17
C ASP A 35 -1.06 -1.61 5.95
N ARG A 36 -1.90 -1.36 4.93
CA ARG A 36 -1.82 -2.05 3.64
C ARG A 36 -0.97 -1.25 2.68
N TRP A 37 0.29 -1.63 2.48
CA TRP A 37 1.23 -0.87 1.65
C TRP A 37 2.06 -1.73 0.69
N ILE A 38 2.12 -3.04 0.91
CA ILE A 38 2.81 -3.98 0.02
C ILE A 38 1.86 -4.60 -1.00
N SER A 39 2.40 -4.94 -2.17
CA SER A 39 1.62 -5.55 -3.26
C SER A 39 1.75 -7.07 -3.23
N LYS A 40 1.00 -7.74 -2.35
CA LYS A 40 0.88 -9.21 -2.38
C LYS A 40 -0.49 -9.62 -2.88
N THR A 41 -0.51 -10.76 -3.57
CA THR A 41 -1.70 -11.35 -4.20
C THR A 41 -2.76 -11.78 -3.18
N SER A 42 -2.37 -12.07 -1.94
CA SER A 42 -3.23 -12.63 -0.89
C SER A 42 -3.56 -11.63 0.21
N THR A 43 -2.58 -10.86 0.67
CA THR A 43 -2.71 -9.92 1.80
C THR A 43 -1.84 -8.70 1.53
N LEU A 44 -2.42 -7.52 1.29
CA LEU A 44 -1.68 -6.27 1.04
C LEU A 44 -0.86 -5.77 2.25
N LYS A 45 -0.57 -6.64 3.23
CA LYS A 45 0.06 -6.37 4.53
C LYS A 45 1.25 -7.28 4.73
N VAL A 46 2.23 -6.77 5.49
CA VAL A 46 3.33 -7.56 6.03
C VAL A 46 2.77 -8.60 7.01
N ILE A 47 3.17 -9.87 6.86
CA ILE A 47 2.79 -10.97 7.77
C ILE A 47 3.99 -11.41 8.62
N SER A 48 5.19 -10.94 8.28
CA SER A 48 6.42 -11.19 9.04
C SER A 48 6.26 -10.85 10.52
N PRO A 49 6.91 -11.62 11.42
CA PRO A 49 6.93 -11.30 12.84
C PRO A 49 7.45 -9.88 13.06
N SER A 50 6.90 -9.19 14.06
CA SER A 50 7.18 -7.78 14.35
C SER A 50 8.52 -7.56 15.02
N ASN A 51 9.61 -8.03 14.41
CA ASN A 51 10.97 -7.99 14.95
C ASN A 51 11.47 -6.55 15.19
N LEU A 52 11.01 -5.60 14.39
CA LEU A 52 11.33 -4.17 14.54
C LEU A 52 10.47 -3.47 15.61
N GLY A 53 9.39 -4.10 16.08
CA GLY A 53 8.40 -3.53 16.99
C GLY A 53 7.09 -3.10 16.31
N GLU A 54 6.02 -2.96 17.10
CA GLU A 54 4.65 -2.73 16.58
C GLU A 54 4.35 -1.31 16.09
N ASN A 55 5.22 -0.34 16.39
CA ASN A 55 5.05 1.09 16.05
C ASN A 55 6.07 1.58 15.01
N VAL A 56 6.64 0.65 14.25
CA VAL A 56 7.60 0.94 13.18
C VAL A 56 6.86 1.48 11.96
N THR A 57 7.38 2.57 11.41
CA THR A 57 6.90 3.17 10.17
C THR A 57 7.78 2.78 8.99
N VAL A 58 7.22 2.84 7.78
CA VAL A 58 7.94 2.51 6.55
C VAL A 58 9.16 3.41 6.34
N GLN A 59 9.14 4.64 6.87
CA GLN A 59 10.29 5.54 6.88
C GLN A 59 11.55 4.88 7.44
N GLN A 60 11.42 4.05 8.48
CA GLN A 60 12.57 3.39 9.11
C GLN A 60 13.22 2.34 8.19
N LEU A 61 12.50 1.89 7.16
CA LEU A 61 13.00 0.98 6.13
C LEU A 61 13.64 1.74 4.95
N ILE A 62 13.60 3.08 4.95
CA ILE A 62 14.06 3.93 3.84
C ILE A 62 15.35 4.64 4.23
N LEU A 63 16.38 4.49 3.39
CA LEU A 63 17.65 5.20 3.51
C LEU A 63 17.49 6.68 3.14
N LEU A 64 18.37 7.53 3.67
CA LEU A 64 18.42 8.97 3.32
C LEU A 64 18.60 9.24 1.82
N SER A 65 19.14 8.26 1.08
CA SER A 65 19.30 8.27 -0.38
C SER A 65 17.99 8.07 -1.15
N GLY A 66 16.88 7.71 -0.46
CA GLY A 66 15.58 7.42 -1.07
C GLY A 66 15.40 5.98 -1.53
N GLY A 67 16.34 5.09 -1.22
CA GLY A 67 16.24 3.65 -1.48
C GLY A 67 15.82 2.86 -0.24
N TRP A 68 15.40 1.60 -0.44
CA TRP A 68 15.16 0.66 0.65
C TRP A 68 16.47 0.27 1.35
N ASP A 69 16.44 0.15 2.67
CA ASP A 69 17.51 -0.49 3.44
C ASP A 69 17.42 -2.01 3.27
N VAL A 70 18.11 -2.51 2.25
CA VAL A 70 18.09 -3.94 1.88
C VAL A 70 18.57 -4.82 3.05
N TRP A 71 19.52 -4.35 3.86
CA TRP A 71 20.05 -5.11 4.98
C TRP A 71 18.98 -5.26 6.07
N LEU A 72 18.35 -4.15 6.46
CA LEU A 72 17.29 -4.15 7.45
C LEU A 72 16.09 -4.99 7.01
N VAL A 73 15.68 -4.85 5.74
CA VAL A 73 14.56 -5.61 5.17
C VAL A 73 14.89 -7.10 5.10
N THR A 74 16.13 -7.48 4.80
CA THR A 74 16.52 -8.89 4.72
C THR A 74 16.56 -9.57 6.08
N ASP A 75 16.95 -8.84 7.13
CA ASP A 75 17.07 -9.38 8.50
C ASP A 75 15.71 -9.47 9.22
N ASN A 76 14.78 -8.57 8.90
CA ASN A 76 13.54 -8.41 9.67
C ASN A 76 12.28 -8.98 9.01
N PHE A 77 12.34 -9.39 7.75
CA PHE A 77 11.17 -9.83 6.99
C PHE A 77 11.39 -11.21 6.35
N THR A 78 10.30 -11.96 6.17
CA THR A 78 10.30 -13.21 5.42
C THR A 78 10.62 -12.96 3.95
N GLU A 79 11.04 -14.01 3.24
CA GLU A 79 11.36 -13.93 1.81
C GLU A 79 10.24 -13.29 0.99
N GLU A 80 9.00 -13.73 1.21
CA GLU A 80 7.84 -13.19 0.50
C GLU A 80 7.58 -11.71 0.78
N ASP A 81 7.72 -11.26 2.04
CA ASP A 81 7.56 -9.85 2.40
C ASP A 81 8.71 -9.01 1.84
N ARG A 82 9.94 -9.52 1.92
CA ARG A 82 11.14 -8.89 1.39
C ARG A 82 11.00 -8.66 -0.11
N GLU A 83 10.62 -9.66 -0.88
CA GLU A 83 10.41 -9.51 -2.33
C GLU A 83 9.30 -8.50 -2.64
N ALA A 84 8.21 -8.54 -1.88
CA ALA A 84 7.11 -7.59 -2.05
C ALA A 84 7.53 -6.14 -1.73
N ILE A 85 8.38 -5.91 -0.71
CA ILE A 85 8.91 -4.59 -0.36
C ILE A 85 9.91 -4.11 -1.41
N LEU A 86 10.88 -4.95 -1.78
CA LEU A 86 11.95 -4.58 -2.72
C LEU A 86 11.44 -4.39 -4.15
N SER A 87 10.31 -5.01 -4.53
CA SER A 87 9.66 -4.78 -5.82
C SER A 87 8.97 -3.41 -5.93
N LEU A 88 8.71 -2.73 -4.80
CA LEU A 88 8.16 -1.39 -4.79
C LEU A 88 9.20 -0.40 -5.28
N HIS A 89 8.91 0.21 -6.42
CA HIS A 89 9.71 1.31 -6.92
C HIS A 89 9.53 2.53 -6.02
N MET A 90 10.58 2.88 -5.27
CA MET A 90 10.67 4.15 -4.59
C MET A 90 10.76 5.25 -5.65
N GLY A 91 9.78 6.15 -5.68
CA GLY A 91 9.83 7.30 -6.56
C GLY A 91 11.04 8.16 -6.21
N ILE A 92 11.77 8.65 -7.22
CA ILE A 92 12.97 9.50 -7.06
C ILE A 92 12.65 10.83 -6.34
N SER A 93 11.37 11.17 -6.17
CA SER A 93 10.92 12.40 -5.53
C SER A 93 10.39 12.11 -4.13
N ARG A 94 10.73 12.97 -3.16
CA ARG A 94 10.15 13.02 -1.80
C ARG A 94 8.68 13.45 -1.89
N VAL A 95 7.84 12.55 -2.40
CA VAL A 95 6.39 12.72 -2.42
C VAL A 95 5.88 12.27 -1.07
N GLU A 96 4.88 12.96 -0.51
CA GLU A 96 4.23 12.51 0.72
C GLU A 96 3.51 11.17 0.52
N ASP A 97 3.37 10.41 1.61
CA ASP A 97 2.53 9.22 1.64
C ASP A 97 1.10 9.53 1.16
N THR A 98 0.64 8.78 0.15
CA THR A 98 -0.68 8.95 -0.46
C THR A 98 -1.46 7.64 -0.45
N VAL A 99 -2.76 7.73 -0.24
CA VAL A 99 -3.67 6.58 -0.35
C VAL A 99 -4.04 6.42 -1.83
N MET A 100 -3.83 5.24 -2.38
CA MET A 100 -4.15 4.91 -3.77
C MET A 100 -5.09 3.73 -3.88
N TRP A 101 -5.97 3.81 -4.87
CA TRP A 101 -6.76 2.68 -5.31
C TRP A 101 -5.93 1.78 -6.22
N HIS A 102 -5.73 0.53 -5.81
CA HIS A 102 -5.06 -0.56 -6.53
C HIS A 102 -5.63 -0.78 -7.95
N TYR A 103 -6.85 -0.32 -8.23
CA TYR A 103 -7.54 -0.41 -9.52
C TYR A 103 -7.72 0.93 -10.26
N GLU A 104 -7.20 2.05 -9.76
CA GLU A 104 -7.24 3.28 -10.54
C GLU A 104 -6.25 3.17 -11.71
N GLN A 105 -6.79 2.84 -12.88
CA GLN A 105 -6.17 3.24 -14.14
C GLN A 105 -5.98 4.75 -14.08
N CYS A 106 -4.73 5.19 -14.18
CA CYS A 106 -4.36 6.59 -14.33
C CYS A 106 -5.18 7.20 -15.48
N GLY A 107 -6.26 7.87 -15.12
CA GLY A 107 -7.21 8.49 -16.03
C GLY A 107 -7.65 9.77 -15.37
N SER A 108 -6.96 10.85 -15.69
CA SER A 108 -7.30 12.21 -15.30
C SER A 108 -8.74 12.53 -15.71
N TYR A 109 -9.68 12.27 -14.82
CA TYR A 109 -11.09 12.61 -15.00
C TYR A 109 -11.25 14.12 -14.78
N SER A 110 -11.07 14.89 -15.84
CA SER A 110 -11.54 16.27 -15.88
C SER A 110 -13.06 16.26 -16.10
N VAL A 111 -13.83 16.20 -15.02
CA VAL A 111 -15.26 16.52 -15.07
C VAL A 111 -15.41 18.02 -15.30
N LYS A 112 -15.57 18.41 -16.57
CA LYS A 112 -16.20 19.68 -16.90
C LYS A 112 -17.71 19.49 -16.76
N LEU A 113 -18.24 20.09 -15.71
CA LEU A 113 -19.66 20.36 -15.51
C LEU A 113 -20.18 21.08 -16.77
N GLY A 114 -21.22 20.53 -17.39
CA GLY A 114 -21.89 21.14 -18.54
C GLY A 114 -22.80 22.27 -18.10
N ASP A 115 -22.87 23.30 -18.93
CA ASP A 115 -23.99 24.24 -19.05
C ASP A 115 -24.56 24.12 -20.47
#